data_AF-A0A8J4UC94-F1
#
_entry.id   AF-A0A8J4UC94-F1
#
_cell.length_a   1.000
_cell.length_b   1.000
_cell.length_c   1.000
_cell.angle_alpha   90.00
_cell.angle_beta   90.00
_cell.angle_gamma   90.00
#
_symmetry.space_group_name_H-M   'P 1'
#
loop_
_entity.id
_entity.type
_entity.pdbx_description
1 polymer ?
#
loop_
_entity_poly.entity_id
_entity_poly.type
_entity_poly.pdbx_seq_one_letter_code
_entity_poly.pdbx_strand_id
1 'polypeptide(L)'
;AILGTCYVIPADINVLINYFSFAQWAFYGLTALSLIVMRFTKKELHRPVKVPIVIPVVVMVVSCYLVLAPIIDKPEIEYLYCTIFIFCGLIIYFPFVHYKFGWFRRIINTI
;
A
#
# COMPACT_ATOMS: atom_id res chain seq x y z
N ALA A 1 -10.14 -20.87 -3.69
CA ALA A 1 -10.33 -21.74 -2.51
C ALA A 1 -9.00 -22.25 -1.97
N ILE A 2 -8.23 -23.00 -2.76
CA ILE A 2 -6.98 -23.70 -2.33
C ILE A 2 -5.89 -22.74 -1.79
N LEU A 3 -5.67 -21.60 -2.45
CA LEU A 3 -4.66 -20.61 -2.00
C LEU A 3 -5.00 -19.96 -0.66
N GLY A 4 -6.29 -19.73 -0.38
CA GLY A 4 -6.75 -19.19 0.90
C GLY A 4 -6.58 -20.20 2.03
N THR A 5 -6.85 -21.48 1.75
CA THR A 5 -6.67 -22.56 2.73
C THR A 5 -5.18 -22.77 3.06
N CYS A 6 -4.27 -22.73 2.09
CA CYS A 6 -2.83 -22.82 2.35
C CYS A 6 -2.27 -21.70 3.23
N TYR A 7 -2.88 -20.50 3.22
CA TYR A 7 -2.45 -19.36 4.04
C TYR A 7 -2.92 -19.47 5.50
N VAL A 8 -4.01 -20.18 5.75
CA VAL A 8 -4.65 -20.32 7.07
C VAL A 8 -4.07 -21.49 7.89
N ILE A 9 -3.50 -22.51 7.23
CA ILE A 9 -3.00 -23.72 7.90
C ILE A 9 -1.74 -23.46 8.77
N PRO A 10 -0.78 -22.58 8.41
CA PRO A 10 0.45 -22.40 9.19
C PRO A 10 0.49 -21.18 10.12
N ALA A 11 -0.49 -20.26 10.06
CA ALA A 11 -0.44 -18.98 10.79
C ALA A 11 -1.69 -18.73 11.64
N ASP A 12 -1.49 -18.30 12.88
CA ASP A 12 -2.57 -17.87 13.77
C ASP A 12 -3.44 -16.81 13.08
N ILE A 13 -4.77 -17.00 13.07
CA ILE A 13 -5.72 -16.10 12.40
C ILE A 13 -5.55 -14.66 12.91
N ASN A 14 -5.25 -14.49 14.20
CA ASN A 14 -5.03 -13.17 14.79
C ASN A 14 -3.82 -12.45 14.18
N VAL A 15 -2.74 -13.18 13.97
CA VAL A 15 -1.51 -12.66 13.35
C VAL A 15 -1.81 -12.25 11.91
N LEU A 16 -2.48 -13.11 11.15
CA LEU A 16 -2.85 -12.82 9.75
C LEU A 16 -3.74 -11.58 9.60
N ILE A 17 -4.73 -11.41 10.48
CA ILE A 17 -5.59 -10.23 10.51
C ILE A 17 -4.77 -8.96 10.76
N ASN A 18 -3.83 -9.01 11.69
CA ASN A 18 -2.99 -7.85 12.01
C ASN A 18 -2.11 -7.45 10.82
N TYR A 19 -1.49 -8.43 10.14
CA TYR A 19 -0.72 -8.19 8.92
C TYR A 19 -1.54 -7.57 7.79
N PHE A 20 -2.70 -8.16 7.50
CA PHE A 20 -3.57 -7.68 6.44
C PHE A 20 -4.07 -6.26 6.75
N SER A 21 -4.45 -6.02 8.00
CA SER A 21 -4.90 -4.71 8.47
C SER A 21 -3.79 -3.67 8.33
N PHE A 22 -2.56 -3.98 8.75
CA PHE A 22 -1.41 -3.09 8.61
C PHE A 22 -1.19 -2.66 7.15
N ALA A 23 -1.13 -3.62 6.23
CA ALA A 23 -0.96 -3.33 4.80
C ALA A 23 -2.14 -2.52 4.25
N GLN A 24 -3.37 -2.89 4.60
CA GLN A 24 -4.58 -2.19 4.15
C GLN A 24 -4.60 -0.72 4.61
N TRP A 25 -4.26 -0.46 5.87
CA TRP A 25 -4.18 0.91 6.41
C TRP A 25 -3.11 1.74 5.69
N ALA A 26 -1.95 1.16 5.36
CA ALA A 26 -0.93 1.85 4.57
C ALA A 26 -1.46 2.27 3.18
N PHE A 27 -2.16 1.39 2.47
CA PHE A 27 -2.76 1.70 1.17
C PHE A 27 -3.93 2.71 1.27
N TYR A 28 -4.72 2.66 2.33
CA TYR A 28 -5.76 3.67 2.58
C TYR A 28 -5.16 5.05 2.81
N GLY A 29 -4.05 5.15 3.56
CA GLY A 29 -3.30 6.39 3.72
C GLY A 29 -2.77 6.93 2.39
N LEU A 30 -2.18 6.07 1.57
CA LEU A 30 -1.68 6.46 0.24
C LEU A 30 -2.80 6.92 -0.70
N THR A 31 -3.96 6.27 -0.63
CA THR A 31 -5.13 6.65 -1.43
C THR A 31 -5.70 7.99 -0.97
N ALA A 32 -5.81 8.21 0.34
CA ALA A 32 -6.24 9.49 0.91
C ALA A 32 -5.26 10.62 0.53
N LEU A 33 -3.94 10.36 0.61
CA LEU A 33 -2.90 11.28 0.17
C LEU A 33 -3.03 11.58 -1.32
N SER A 34 -3.24 10.57 -2.15
CA SER A 34 -3.45 10.74 -3.59
C SER A 34 -4.67 11.63 -3.88
N LEU A 35 -5.77 11.46 -3.14
CA LEU A 35 -6.97 12.31 -3.27
C LEU A 35 -6.69 13.77 -2.88
N ILE A 36 -5.88 14.00 -1.83
CA ILE A 36 -5.41 15.33 -1.42
C ILE A 36 -4.53 15.94 -2.52
N VAL A 37 -3.52 15.22 -3.01
CA VAL A 37 -2.61 15.68 -4.08
C VAL A 37 -3.38 16.00 -5.36
N MET A 38 -4.31 15.13 -5.78
CA MET A 38 -5.15 15.36 -6.96
C MET A 38 -6.05 16.59 -6.82
N ARG A 39 -6.38 17.01 -5.59
CA ARG A 39 -7.12 18.27 -5.36
C ARG A 39 -6.26 19.50 -5.61
N PHE A 40 -4.94 19.41 -5.44
CA PHE A 40 -4.02 20.51 -5.76
C PHE A 40 -3.58 20.49 -7.23
N THR A 41 -3.24 19.32 -7.78
CA THR A 41 -2.70 19.19 -9.14
C THR A 41 -3.76 19.23 -10.23
N LYS A 42 -4.97 18.68 -9.99
CA LYS A 42 -6.04 18.59 -11.00
C LYS A 42 -7.33 19.25 -10.49
N LYS A 43 -7.30 20.58 -10.41
CA LYS A 43 -8.44 21.41 -9.96
C LYS A 43 -9.55 21.54 -11.01
N GLU A 44 -9.19 21.56 -12.30
CA GLU A 44 -10.09 21.77 -13.45
C GLU A 44 -11.03 20.59 -13.76
N LEU A 45 -10.88 19.45 -13.09
CA LEU A 45 -11.74 18.29 -13.32
C LEU A 45 -13.13 18.53 -12.72
N HIS A 46 -14.18 18.27 -13.51
CA HIS A 46 -15.57 18.30 -13.03
C HIS A 46 -15.77 17.21 -11.97
N ARG A 47 -16.07 17.61 -10.73
CA ARG A 47 -16.29 16.70 -9.60
C ARG A 47 -17.79 16.68 -9.25
N PRO A 48 -18.54 15.62 -9.62
CA PRO A 48 -19.97 15.50 -9.32
C PRO A 48 -20.26 15.32 -7.83
N VAL A 49 -19.31 14.77 -7.06
CA VAL A 49 -19.40 14.62 -5.60
C VAL A 49 -18.18 15.29 -4.96
N LYS A 50 -18.41 16.31 -4.12
CA LYS A 50 -17.37 17.00 -3.36
C LYS A 50 -17.42 16.59 -1.90
N VAL A 51 -16.51 15.70 -1.51
CA VAL A 51 -16.28 15.41 -0.10
C VAL A 51 -15.47 16.54 0.56
N PRO A 52 -15.77 16.93 1.82
CA PRO A 52 -14.94 17.85 2.60
C PRO A 52 -13.50 17.33 2.75
N ILE A 53 -12.50 18.21 2.66
CA ILE A 53 -11.06 17.86 2.78
C ILE A 53 -10.73 17.29 4.17
N VAL A 54 -11.52 17.64 5.18
CA VAL A 54 -11.31 17.16 6.55
C VAL A 54 -11.33 15.63 6.61
N ILE A 55 -12.20 14.98 5.84
CA ILE A 55 -12.34 13.52 5.83
C ILE A 55 -11.04 12.82 5.37
N PRO A 56 -10.48 13.07 4.16
CA PRO A 56 -9.24 12.43 3.74
C PRO A 56 -8.04 12.82 4.62
N VAL A 57 -8.03 14.01 5.21
CA VAL A 57 -6.96 14.41 6.15
C VAL A 57 -7.02 13.57 7.42
N VAL A 58 -8.21 13.39 8.02
CA VAL A 58 -8.38 12.56 9.21
C VAL A 58 -8.02 11.11 8.90
N VAL A 59 -8.48 10.56 7.77
CA VAL A 59 -8.13 9.19 7.35
C VAL A 59 -6.63 9.02 7.17
N MET A 60 -5.95 10.00 6.56
CA MET A 60 -4.50 9.99 6.41
C MET A 60 -3.81 9.98 7.78
N VAL A 61 -4.21 10.84 8.72
CA VAL A 61 -3.60 10.88 10.08
C VAL A 61 -3.83 9.55 10.82
N VAL A 62 -5.06 9.03 10.80
CA VAL A 62 -5.41 7.75 11.45
C VAL A 62 -4.64 6.60 10.82
N SER A 63 -4.55 6.54 9.49
CA SER A 63 -3.78 5.50 8.80
C SER A 63 -2.30 5.55 9.15
N CYS A 64 -1.72 6.76 9.28
CA CYS A 64 -0.32 6.92 9.67
C CYS A 64 -0.10 6.44 11.10
N TYR A 65 -1.00 6.78 12.02
CA TYR A 65 -0.98 6.26 13.39
C TYR A 65 -1.09 4.74 13.45
N LEU A 66 -2.04 4.13 12.73
CA LEU A 66 -2.25 2.68 12.75
C LEU A 66 -1.11 1.87 12.10
N VAL A 67 -0.33 2.51 11.22
CA VAL A 67 0.91 1.93 10.68
C VAL A 67 2.07 2.12 11.66
N LEU A 68 2.21 3.28 12.31
CA LEU A 68 3.31 3.55 13.23
C LEU A 68 3.15 2.88 14.60
N ALA A 69 1.94 2.79 15.13
CA ALA A 69 1.63 2.22 16.43
C ALA A 69 2.17 0.78 16.60
N PRO A 70 1.89 -0.20 15.69
CA PRO A 70 2.44 -1.54 15.83
C PRO A 70 3.97 -1.58 15.70
N ILE A 71 4.58 -0.68 14.93
CA ILE A 71 6.05 -0.60 14.78
C ILE A 71 6.72 -0.16 16.09
N ILE A 72 6.08 0.75 16.84
CA ILE A 72 6.64 1.34 18.06
C ILE A 72 6.32 0.47 19.29
N ASP A 73 5.07 0.05 19.46
CA ASP A 73 4.61 -0.61 20.68
C ASP A 73 5.01 -2.09 20.75
N LYS A 74 5.03 -2.78 19.61
CA LYS A 74 5.35 -4.21 19.52
C LYS A 74 6.11 -4.49 18.23
N PRO A 75 7.43 -4.23 18.18
CA PRO A 75 8.25 -4.50 17.01
C PRO A 75 8.43 -6.01 16.81
N GLU A 76 7.36 -6.67 16.37
CA GLU A 76 7.43 -8.03 15.86
C GLU A 76 8.09 -8.00 14.49
N ILE A 77 9.03 -8.92 14.26
CA ILE A 77 9.82 -9.05 13.02
C ILE A 77 8.90 -9.16 11.79
N GLU A 78 7.74 -9.72 12.02
CA GLU A 78 6.55 -9.74 11.20
C GLU A 78 6.25 -8.42 10.46
N TYR A 79 5.98 -7.33 11.19
CA TYR A 79 5.66 -6.02 10.57
C TYR A 79 6.84 -5.43 9.80
N LEU A 80 8.07 -5.74 10.23
CA LEU A 80 9.29 -5.33 9.52
C LEU A 80 9.37 -6.01 8.15
N TYR A 81 9.13 -7.32 8.07
CA TYR A 81 9.06 -8.05 6.79
C TYR A 81 7.98 -7.49 5.88
N CYS A 82 6.79 -7.21 6.42
CA CYS A 82 5.69 -6.63 5.64
C CYS A 82 6.06 -5.25 5.06
N THR A 83 6.69 -4.40 5.87
CA THR A 83 7.15 -3.07 5.45
C THR A 83 8.21 -3.16 4.35
N ILE A 84 9.24 -3.99 4.56
CA ILE A 84 10.30 -4.22 3.55
C ILE A 84 9.71 -4.77 2.26
N PHE A 85 8.73 -5.66 2.33
CA PHE A 85 8.06 -6.22 1.15
C PHE A 85 7.33 -5.15 0.34
N ILE A 86 6.59 -4.25 1.00
CA ILE A 86 5.92 -3.12 0.35
C ILE A 86 6.95 -2.19 -0.32
N PHE A 87 8.04 -1.85 0.37
CA PHE A 87 9.12 -1.03 -0.20
C PHE A 87 9.88 -1.74 -1.32
N CYS A 88 10.04 -3.06 -1.25
CA CYS A 88 10.64 -3.86 -2.32
C CYS A 88 9.86 -3.71 -3.63
N GLY A 89 8.53 -3.69 -3.57
CA GLY A 89 7.68 -3.38 -4.73
C GLY A 89 8.00 -2.02 -5.36
N LEU A 90 8.27 -1.00 -4.54
CA LEU A 90 8.68 0.32 -5.00
C LEU A 90 10.10 0.32 -5.59
N ILE A 91 11.02 -0.42 -4.98
CA ILE A 91 12.40 -0.56 -5.47
C ILE A 91 12.40 -1.28 -6.83
N ILE A 92 11.58 -2.31 -7.03
CA ILE A 92 11.46 -3.03 -8.32
C ILE A 92 10.84 -2.13 -9.39
N TYR A 93 9.91 -1.23 -9.03
CA TYR A 93 9.32 -0.28 -9.97
C TYR A 93 10.37 0.64 -10.63
N PHE A 94 11.39 1.07 -9.89
CA PHE A 94 12.39 2.03 -10.38
C PHE A 94 13.23 1.51 -11.57
N PRO A 95 13.91 0.34 -11.53
CA PRO A 95 14.66 -0.19 -12.66
C PRO A 95 13.76 -0.70 -13.79
N PHE A 96 12.57 -1.24 -13.49
CA PHE A 96 11.69 -1.80 -14.52
C PHE A 96 10.94 -0.73 -15.33
N VAL A 97 10.38 0.27 -14.66
CA VAL A 97 9.49 1.25 -15.30
C VAL A 97 10.25 2.52 -15.69
N HIS A 98 11.13 3.03 -14.83
CA HIS A 98 11.87 4.27 -15.11
C HIS A 98 13.04 4.04 -16.06
N TYR A 99 13.86 3.00 -15.82
CA TYR A 99 15.03 2.70 -16.65
C TYR A 99 14.75 1.86 -17.91
N LYS A 100 13.50 1.38 -18.11
CA LYS A 100 13.08 0.53 -19.24
C LYS A 100 14.18 -0.47 -19.63
N PHE A 101 14.55 -1.38 -18.72
CA PHE A 101 15.61 -2.37 -18.98
C PHE A 101 15.37 -3.10 -20.31
N GLY A 102 16.28 -2.92 -21.27
CA GLY A 102 16.09 -3.33 -22.67
C GLY A 102 15.90 -4.85 -22.87
N TRP A 103 16.38 -5.67 -21.94
CA TRP A 103 16.21 -7.13 -21.98
C TRP A 103 14.76 -7.57 -21.70
N PHE A 104 14.03 -6.89 -20.82
CA PHE A 104 12.65 -7.24 -20.49
C PHE A 104 11.65 -6.87 -21.60
N ARG A 105 11.91 -5.76 -22.32
CA ARG A 105 11.13 -5.37 -23.51
C ARG A 105 11.27 -6.39 -24.65
N ARG A 106 12.42 -7.07 -24.77
CA ARG A 106 12.60 -8.16 -25.73
C ARG A 106 11.77 -9.40 -25.37
N ILE A 107 11.67 -9.75 -24.08
CA ILE A 107 10.86 -10.90 -23.63
C ILE A 107 9.36 -10.65 -23.84
N ILE A 108 8.86 -9.46 -23.48
CA ILE A 108 7.44 -9.10 -23.67
C ILE A 108 7.03 -9.06 -25.14
N ASN A 109 7.90 -8.62 -26.05
CA ASN A 109 7.59 -8.62 -27.49
C ASN A 109 7.72 -10.00 -28.16
N THR A 110 8.24 -11.00 -27.45
CA THR A 110 8.42 -12.37 -27.97
C THR A 110 7.26 -13.30 -27.55
N ILE A 111 6.44 -12.89 -26.58
CA ILE A 111 5.15 -13.53 -26.21
C ILE A 111 4.05 -12.90 -27.05
#